data_AF-B4DVG6-F1
#
_entry.id   AF-B4DVG6-F1
#
_cell.length_a   1.000
_cell.length_b   1.000
_cell.length_c   1.000
_cell.angle_alpha   90.00
_cell.angle_beta   90.00
_cell.angle_gamma   90.00
#
_symmetry.space_group_name_H-M   'P 1'
#
loop_
_entity.id
_entity.type
_entity.pdbx_description
1 polymer ?
#
loop_
_entity_poly.entity_id
_entity_poly.type
_entity_poly.pdbx_seq_one_letter_code
_entity_poly.pdbx_strand_id
1 'polypeptide(L)'
;MVAFAGWSLPVQYRDSHTDSHLHTRQHCSLFDVSHMLQTKILGSDRVKLMESLVVGDIAELRPNQGTLSLFTNEAGGILDDLIVTNTSEGHLYVVSNAGCWEKDLALMQVYPLCVLDTLSSLFIEQYPCCPRQGWHRQGTWKMALSVNEQL
;
A
#
# COMPACT_ATOMS: atom_id res chain seq x y z
N MET A 1 -13.75 7.99 -17.24
CA MET A 1 -13.52 8.18 -15.79
C MET A 1 -14.69 7.62 -15.02
N VAL A 2 -14.43 6.98 -13.89
CA VAL A 2 -15.45 6.34 -13.04
C VAL A 2 -15.26 6.84 -11.60
N ALA A 3 -16.37 7.08 -10.91
CA ALA A 3 -16.34 7.47 -9.51
C ALA A 3 -16.03 6.27 -8.62
N PHE A 4 -15.03 6.41 -7.74
CA PHE A 4 -14.66 5.41 -6.74
C PHE A 4 -14.23 6.10 -5.45
N ALA A 5 -14.93 5.82 -4.34
CA ALA A 5 -14.61 6.37 -3.02
C ALA A 5 -14.40 7.91 -2.98
N GLY A 6 -15.17 8.66 -3.78
CA GLY A 6 -15.03 10.13 -3.89
C GLY A 6 -13.97 10.60 -4.89
N TRP A 7 -13.19 9.69 -5.49
CA TRP A 7 -12.19 9.96 -6.52
C TRP A 7 -12.73 9.66 -7.92
N SER A 8 -12.16 10.34 -8.92
CA SER A 8 -12.42 10.08 -10.34
C SER A 8 -11.26 9.30 -10.91
N LEU A 9 -11.45 8.00 -11.16
CA LEU A 9 -10.39 7.10 -11.60
C LEU A 9 -10.52 6.72 -13.09
N PRO A 10 -9.41 6.59 -13.82
CA PRO A 10 -9.42 6.07 -15.18
C PRO A 10 -9.51 4.54 -15.16
N VAL A 11 -10.71 3.99 -15.32
CA VAL A 11 -10.90 2.52 -15.40
C VAL A 11 -10.26 1.93 -16.66
N GLN A 12 -10.32 2.67 -17.77
CA GLN A 12 -9.74 2.28 -19.04
C GLN A 12 -9.17 3.52 -19.74
N TYR A 13 -8.01 3.36 -20.34
CA TYR A 13 -7.44 4.34 -21.27
C TYR A 13 -7.98 4.07 -22.69
N ARG A 14 -7.38 4.68 -23.72
CA ARG A 14 -7.87 4.58 -25.11
C ARG A 14 -7.95 3.13 -25.62
N ASP A 15 -6.97 2.32 -25.27
CA ASP A 15 -6.83 0.94 -25.74
C ASP A 15 -7.60 -0.05 -24.84
N SER A 16 -7.69 -1.31 -25.25
CA SER A 16 -8.41 -2.32 -24.47
C SER A 16 -7.70 -2.67 -23.15
N HIS A 17 -8.45 -3.22 -22.20
CA HIS A 17 -7.87 -3.77 -20.96
C HIS A 17 -6.85 -4.87 -21.24
N THR A 18 -7.07 -5.67 -22.30
CA THR A 18 -6.17 -6.73 -22.73
C THR A 18 -4.84 -6.17 -23.22
N ASP A 19 -4.87 -5.09 -24.00
CA ASP A 19 -3.65 -4.45 -24.51
C ASP A 19 -2.83 -3.86 -23.36
N SER A 20 -3.50 -3.21 -22.40
CA SER A 20 -2.86 -2.67 -21.19
C SER A 20 -2.20 -3.77 -20.34
N HIS A 21 -2.85 -4.93 -20.22
CA HIS A 21 -2.31 -6.09 -19.50
C HIS A 21 -1.08 -6.67 -20.19
N LEU A 22 -1.13 -6.85 -21.52
CA LEU A 22 0.00 -7.36 -22.30
C LEU A 22 1.17 -6.37 -22.26
N HIS A 23 0.91 -5.08 -22.40
CA HIS A 23 1.93 -4.03 -22.31
C HIS A 23 2.66 -4.06 -20.97
N THR A 24 1.92 -4.11 -19.85
CA THR A 24 2.50 -4.15 -18.49
C THR A 24 3.39 -5.37 -18.24
N ARG A 25 3.13 -6.48 -18.94
CA ARG A 25 3.95 -7.70 -18.85
C ARG A 25 5.20 -7.66 -19.71
N GLN A 26 5.14 -7.00 -20.86
CA GLN A 26 6.23 -6.92 -21.82
C GLN A 26 7.14 -5.71 -21.58
N HIS A 27 6.59 -4.65 -21.01
CA HIS A 27 7.22 -3.35 -20.79
C HIS A 27 6.95 -2.87 -19.36
N CYS A 28 7.02 -1.56 -19.12
CA CYS A 28 6.68 -0.91 -17.86
C CYS A 28 5.36 -0.15 -17.99
N SER A 29 4.58 -0.14 -16.91
CA SER A 29 3.36 0.67 -16.83
C SER A 29 3.37 1.51 -15.56
N LEU A 30 2.72 2.66 -15.63
CA LEU A 30 2.49 3.55 -14.51
C LEU A 30 1.05 3.42 -14.05
N PHE A 31 0.87 3.27 -12.75
CA PHE A 31 -0.45 3.29 -12.10
C PHE A 31 -0.48 4.40 -11.06
N ASP A 32 -1.52 5.23 -11.16
CA ASP A 32 -1.82 6.24 -10.15
C ASP A 32 -2.58 5.59 -8.99
N VAL A 33 -1.91 5.53 -7.83
CA VAL A 33 -2.46 5.00 -6.58
C VAL A 33 -2.54 6.08 -5.50
N SER A 34 -2.46 7.36 -5.88
CA SER A 34 -2.54 8.50 -4.96
C SER A 34 -3.81 8.53 -4.13
N HIS A 35 -4.90 7.95 -4.64
CA HIS A 35 -6.19 7.84 -3.95
C HIS A 35 -6.17 6.90 -2.74
N MET A 36 -5.17 6.00 -2.63
CA MET A 36 -5.03 5.12 -1.47
C MET A 36 -4.69 5.89 -0.20
N LEU A 37 -5.19 5.42 0.94
CA LEU A 37 -4.94 6.08 2.22
C LEU A 37 -3.51 5.79 2.68
N GLN A 38 -2.74 6.85 2.89
CA GLN A 38 -1.35 6.78 3.34
C GLN A 38 -1.25 7.32 4.76
N THR A 39 -0.70 6.52 5.68
CA THR A 39 -0.70 6.81 7.11
C THR A 39 0.69 6.59 7.70
N LYS A 40 1.19 7.56 8.48
CA LYS A 40 2.45 7.47 9.21
C LYS A 40 2.16 7.20 10.69
N ILE A 41 2.67 6.08 11.20
CA ILE A 41 2.53 5.73 12.62
C ILE A 41 3.87 5.97 13.32
N LEU A 42 3.85 6.89 14.28
CA LEU A 42 5.00 7.33 15.05
C LEU A 42 4.96 6.74 16.47
N GLY A 43 6.03 6.95 17.23
CA GLY A 43 6.14 6.51 18.63
C GLY A 43 6.92 5.21 18.81
N SER A 44 7.31 4.96 20.06
CA SER A 44 8.09 3.78 20.47
C SER A 44 7.30 2.48 20.36
N ASP A 45 5.99 2.53 20.65
CA ASP A 45 5.12 1.35 20.72
C ASP A 45 4.42 1.02 19.39
N ARG A 46 4.78 1.71 18.30
CA ARG A 46 4.13 1.59 16.98
C ARG A 46 4.05 0.16 16.46
N VAL A 47 5.10 -0.64 16.67
CA VAL A 47 5.18 -2.04 16.21
C VAL A 47 4.16 -2.90 16.95
N LYS A 48 4.19 -2.84 18.28
CA LYS A 48 3.27 -3.58 19.15
C LYS A 48 1.81 -3.19 18.92
N LEU A 49 1.56 -1.90 18.69
CA LEU A 49 0.24 -1.40 18.33
C LEU A 49 -0.21 -1.99 17.00
N MET A 50 0.65 -1.95 15.98
CA MET A 50 0.30 -2.48 14.66
C MET A 50 -0.03 -3.97 14.72
N GLU A 51 0.81 -4.76 15.40
CA GLU A 51 0.62 -6.21 15.59
C GLU A 51 -0.63 -6.56 16.40
N SER A 52 -1.20 -5.62 17.17
CA SER A 52 -2.49 -5.83 17.84
C SER A 52 -3.68 -5.73 16.88
N LEU A 53 -3.51 -5.05 15.74
CA LEU A 53 -4.56 -4.79 14.74
C LEU A 53 -4.43 -5.69 13.52
N VAL A 54 -3.23 -6.23 13.26
CA VAL A 54 -2.93 -6.96 12.04
C VAL A 54 -2.29 -8.31 12.29
N VAL A 55 -2.36 -9.18 11.28
CA VAL A 55 -1.87 -10.57 11.36
C VAL A 55 -0.38 -10.71 11.03
N GLY A 56 0.21 -9.74 10.33
CA GLY A 56 1.63 -9.75 9.95
C GLY A 56 2.58 -9.46 11.11
N ASP A 57 3.75 -10.12 11.11
CA ASP A 57 4.87 -9.83 12.01
C ASP A 57 5.58 -8.56 11.55
N ILE A 58 5.42 -7.48 12.31
CA ILE A 58 5.97 -6.16 11.99
C ILE A 58 7.33 -5.99 12.64
N ALA A 59 7.58 -6.67 13.76
CA ALA A 59 8.87 -6.66 14.46
C ALA A 59 10.00 -7.27 13.62
N GLU A 60 9.71 -8.27 12.77
CA GLU A 60 10.71 -8.89 11.89
C GLU A 60 11.03 -8.05 10.63
N LEU A 61 10.25 -7.00 10.33
CA LEU A 61 10.48 -6.18 9.15
C LEU A 61 11.80 -5.41 9.25
N ARG A 62 12.68 -5.62 8.26
CA ARG A 62 13.89 -4.82 8.10
C ARG A 62 13.55 -3.38 7.70
N PRO A 63 14.45 -2.42 7.93
CA PRO A 63 14.28 -1.08 7.40
C PRO A 63 14.04 -1.09 5.89
N ASN A 64 13.03 -0.32 5.46
CA ASN A 64 12.50 -0.20 4.11
C ASN A 64 11.93 -1.50 3.52
N GLN A 65 11.46 -2.41 4.39
CA GLN A 65 10.75 -3.62 4.01
C GLN A 65 9.25 -3.47 4.29
N GLY A 66 8.43 -3.81 3.30
CA GLY A 66 6.98 -3.88 3.40
C GLY A 66 6.46 -5.31 3.45
N THR A 67 5.32 -5.50 4.12
CA THR A 67 4.54 -6.73 4.06
C THR A 67 3.06 -6.42 3.83
N LEU A 68 2.38 -7.30 3.10
CA LEU A 68 0.94 -7.33 3.03
C LEU A 68 0.40 -7.90 4.34
N SER A 69 -0.61 -7.25 4.89
CA SER A 69 -1.28 -7.63 6.11
C SER A 69 -2.77 -7.35 6.01
N LEU A 70 -3.52 -7.77 7.02
CA LEU A 70 -4.98 -7.64 7.08
C LEU A 70 -5.37 -7.02 8.42
N PHE A 71 -6.29 -6.07 8.40
CA PHE A 71 -7.00 -5.66 9.60
C PHE A 71 -7.98 -6.75 10.00
N THR A 72 -7.95 -7.13 11.27
CA THR A 72 -8.86 -8.14 11.82
C THR A 72 -9.70 -7.57 12.95
N ASN A 73 -10.93 -8.08 13.07
CA ASN A 73 -11.77 -7.82 14.25
C ASN A 73 -11.48 -8.83 15.38
N GLU A 74 -12.12 -8.63 16.54
CA GLU A 74 -11.97 -9.50 17.71
C GLU A 74 -12.38 -10.96 17.47
N ALA A 75 -13.23 -11.22 16.46
CA ALA A 75 -13.65 -12.56 16.07
C ALA A 75 -12.72 -13.19 15.00
N GLY A 76 -11.63 -12.52 14.62
CA GLY A 76 -10.71 -12.96 13.57
C GLY A 76 -11.23 -12.78 12.14
N GLY A 77 -12.33 -12.04 11.97
CA GLY A 77 -12.85 -11.66 10.65
C GLY A 77 -12.00 -10.56 10.01
N ILE A 78 -11.84 -10.63 8.69
CA ILE A 78 -11.09 -9.65 7.90
C ILE A 78 -11.94 -8.38 7.72
N LEU A 79 -11.36 -7.23 8.04
CA LEU A 79 -11.97 -5.92 7.88
C LEU A 79 -11.50 -5.24 6.60
N ASP A 80 -10.18 -5.18 6.39
CA ASP A 80 -9.56 -4.63 5.17
C ASP A 80 -8.12 -5.16 5.00
N ASP A 81 -7.52 -4.91 3.84
CA ASP A 81 -6.12 -5.21 3.54
C ASP A 81 -5.24 -3.96 3.52
N LEU A 82 -3.98 -4.13 3.88
CA LEU A 82 -3.03 -3.03 3.98
C LEU A 82 -1.60 -3.50 3.77
N ILE A 83 -0.76 -2.58 3.31
CA ILE A 83 0.68 -2.78 3.26
C ILE A 83 1.32 -1.96 4.37
N VAL A 84 2.05 -2.65 5.25
CA VAL A 84 2.83 -2.01 6.33
C VAL A 84 4.30 -2.07 5.96
N THR A 85 4.95 -0.91 5.95
CA THR A 85 6.37 -0.76 5.66
C THR A 85 7.09 -0.20 6.87
N ASN A 86 8.14 -0.87 7.32
CA ASN A 86 9.05 -0.32 8.33
C ASN A 86 10.02 0.62 7.64
N THR A 87 10.04 1.91 7.97
CA THR A 87 10.92 2.88 7.31
C THR A 87 12.22 3.06 8.09
N SER A 88 13.33 3.32 7.39
CA SER A 88 14.60 3.67 8.05
C SER A 88 14.55 4.98 8.85
N GLU A 89 13.51 5.78 8.65
CA GLU A 89 13.26 7.06 9.35
C GLU A 89 12.60 6.87 10.72
N GLY A 90 12.41 5.62 11.16
CA GLY A 90 11.92 5.33 12.50
C GLY A 90 10.41 5.49 12.65
N HIS A 91 9.64 5.25 11.57
CA HIS A 91 8.18 5.20 11.60
C HIS A 91 7.65 4.01 10.81
N LEU A 92 6.38 3.66 11.00
CA LEU A 92 5.71 2.72 10.10
C LEU A 92 4.94 3.53 9.06
N TYR A 93 5.08 3.13 7.81
CA TYR A 93 4.33 3.69 6.69
C TYR A 93 3.29 2.65 6.24
N VAL A 94 2.02 3.02 6.36
CA VAL A 94 0.88 2.14 6.13
C VAL A 94 0.08 2.67 4.94
N VAL A 95 -0.21 1.79 3.99
CA VAL A 95 -1.10 2.10 2.86
C VAL A 95 -2.30 1.16 2.91
N SER A 96 -3.52 1.73 2.95
CA SER A 96 -4.77 0.97 2.96
C SER A 96 -5.74 1.44 1.87
N ASN A 97 -6.83 0.71 1.69
CA ASN A 97 -7.76 0.93 0.60
C ASN A 97 -8.54 2.25 0.75
N ALA A 98 -8.66 3.02 -0.33
CA ALA A 98 -9.41 4.26 -0.36
C ALA A 98 -10.90 4.08 0.01
N GLY A 99 -11.49 2.93 -0.31
CA GLY A 99 -12.91 2.66 -0.07
C GLY A 99 -13.27 2.50 1.41
N CYS A 100 -12.29 2.16 2.26
CA CYS A 100 -12.49 1.91 3.69
C CYS A 100 -11.91 3.02 4.57
N TRP A 101 -11.54 4.16 3.99
CA TRP A 101 -10.76 5.22 4.65
C TRP A 101 -11.29 5.60 6.05
N GLU A 102 -12.59 5.85 6.18
CA GLU A 102 -13.25 6.24 7.42
C GLU A 102 -13.13 5.17 8.51
N LYS A 103 -13.25 3.90 8.12
CA LYS A 103 -13.22 2.76 9.04
C LYS A 103 -11.79 2.52 9.51
N ASP A 104 -10.84 2.53 8.59
CA ASP A 104 -9.42 2.34 8.89
C ASP A 104 -8.90 3.45 9.79
N LEU A 105 -9.30 4.69 9.50
CA LEU A 105 -9.02 5.84 10.35
C LEU A 105 -9.59 5.65 11.75
N ALA A 106 -10.84 5.22 11.89
CA ALA A 106 -11.44 5.01 13.21
C ALA A 106 -10.68 3.94 14.02
N LEU A 107 -10.21 2.86 13.37
CA LEU A 107 -9.38 1.83 14.02
C LEU A 107 -8.04 2.39 14.50
N MET A 108 -7.41 3.26 13.72
CA MET A 108 -6.11 3.84 14.03
C MET A 108 -6.18 5.05 14.98
N GLN A 109 -7.28 5.82 14.95
CA GLN A 109 -7.50 7.04 15.75
C GLN A 109 -7.75 6.77 17.23
N VAL A 110 -8.05 5.53 17.63
CA VAL A 110 -8.09 5.14 19.04
C VAL A 110 -6.75 5.44 19.74
N TYR A 111 -5.66 5.63 18.98
CA TYR A 111 -4.33 5.82 19.51
C TYR A 111 -3.72 7.18 19.10
N PRO A 112 -3.23 7.99 20.07
CA PRO A 112 -2.74 9.36 19.84
C PRO A 112 -1.40 9.47 19.08
N LEU A 113 -0.93 8.38 18.46
CA LEU A 113 0.40 8.25 17.85
C LEU A 113 0.39 8.28 16.31
N CYS A 114 -0.79 8.46 15.71
CA CYS A 114 -0.99 8.40 14.26
C CYS A 114 -0.95 9.80 13.64
N VAL A 115 -0.04 10.03 12.68
CA VAL A 115 -0.01 11.24 11.85
C VAL A 115 -0.48 10.88 10.46
N LEU A 116 -1.57 11.51 10.03
CA LEU A 116 -2.04 11.41 8.66
C LEU A 116 -1.24 12.37 7.80
N ASP A 117 -0.61 11.83 6.78
CA ASP A 117 0.08 12.60 5.76
C ASP A 117 -0.57 12.21 4.43
N THR A 118 -1.59 12.97 4.03
CA THR A 118 -2.21 12.81 2.71
C THR A 118 -1.24 13.37 1.68
N LEU A 119 -0.30 12.55 1.23
CA LEU A 119 0.59 12.93 0.12
C LEU A 119 -0.22 12.99 -1.18
N SER A 120 -0.02 14.07 -1.92
CA SER A 120 -0.81 14.43 -3.11
C SER A 120 -0.46 13.64 -4.38
N SER A 121 0.58 12.80 -4.37
CA SER A 121 0.96 12.00 -5.54
C SER A 121 1.78 10.78 -5.15
N LEU A 122 1.27 9.59 -5.50
CA LEU A 122 2.00 8.33 -5.40
C LEU A 122 1.80 7.52 -6.68
N PHE A 123 2.92 7.20 -7.33
CA PHE A 123 2.93 6.38 -8.54
C PHE A 123 3.61 5.04 -8.25
N ILE A 124 2.99 3.95 -8.67
CA ILE A 124 3.65 2.64 -8.72
C ILE A 124 4.11 2.41 -10.15
N GLU A 125 5.42 2.24 -10.31
CA GLU A 125 6.02 1.78 -11.55
C GLU A 125 6.13 0.25 -11.51
N GLN A 126 5.41 -0.42 -12.41
CA GLN A 126 5.47 -1.87 -12.53
C GLN A 126 6.50 -2.26 -13.58
N TYR A 127 7.58 -2.90 -13.13
CA TYR A 127 8.61 -3.44 -14.02
C TYR A 127 8.21 -4.84 -14.53
N PRO A 128 8.64 -5.23 -15.74
CA PRO A 128 8.38 -6.57 -16.25
C PRO A 128 8.96 -7.61 -15.30
N CYS A 129 8.16 -8.63 -14.96
CA CYS A 129 8.66 -9.81 -14.26
C CYS A 129 9.77 -10.42 -15.13
N CYS A 130 11.02 -10.37 -14.65
CA CYS A 130 12.17 -10.85 -15.41
C CYS A 130 11.91 -12.29 -15.91
N PRO A 131 11.93 -12.56 -17.23
CA PRO A 131 11.62 -13.89 -17.77
C PRO A 131 12.74 -14.93 -17.50
N ARG A 132 13.81 -14.55 -16.78
CA ARG A 132 14.98 -15.41 -16.50
C ARG A 132 14.89 -16.22 -15.21
N GLN A 133 13.84 -16.06 -14.42
CA GLN A 133 13.61 -16.92 -13.27
C GLN A 133 12.31 -17.68 -13.49
N GLY A 134 12.44 -18.98 -13.78
CA GLY A 134 11.34 -19.91 -13.61
C GLY A 134 10.71 -19.73 -12.24
N TRP A 135 9.43 -20.07 -12.12
CA TRP A 135 8.60 -19.97 -10.91
C TRP A 135 9.24 -20.59 -9.66
N HIS A 136 10.23 -19.93 -9.08
CA HIS A 136 10.79 -20.21 -7.79
C HIS A 136 10.46 -19.05 -6.87
N ARG A 137 9.73 -19.39 -5.81
CA ARG A 137 9.23 -18.56 -4.72
C ARG A 137 10.21 -17.44 -4.34
N GLN A 138 9.97 -16.23 -4.84
CA GLN A 138 10.32 -14.94 -4.24
C GLN A 138 9.83 -13.83 -5.17
N GLY A 139 8.50 -13.74 -5.34
CA GLY A 139 7.87 -12.57 -5.94
C GLY A 139 7.96 -11.41 -4.98
N THR A 140 9.11 -10.73 -4.94
CA THR A 140 9.18 -9.41 -4.31
C THR A 140 8.48 -8.45 -5.25
N TRP A 141 7.28 -8.03 -4.87
CA TRP A 141 6.69 -6.81 -5.40
C TRP A 141 7.69 -5.69 -5.09
N LYS A 142 8.47 -5.28 -6.10
CA LYS A 142 9.26 -4.06 -5.97
C LYS A 142 8.29 -2.91 -6.12
N MET A 143 7.73 -2.48 -5.00
CA MET A 143 7.12 -1.17 -4.90
C MET A 143 8.28 -0.16 -5.02
N ALA A 144 8.54 0.33 -6.23
CA ALA A 144 9.41 1.47 -6.41
C ALA A 144 8.60 2.71 -6.00
N LEU A 145 8.63 3.02 -4.71
CA LEU A 145 8.13 4.29 -4.17
C LEU A 145 9.07 5.39 -4.68
N SER A 146 8.76 5.99 -5.82
CA SER A 146 9.35 7.26 -6.21
C SER A 146 8.50 8.37 -5.60
N VAL A 147 8.84 8.84 -4.40
CA VAL A 147 8.32 10.10 -3.89
C VAL A 147 8.96 11.20 -4.73
N ASN A 148 8.24 11.66 -5.76
CA ASN A 148 8.71 12.80 -6.55
C ASN A 148 8.30 14.07 -5.80
N GLU A 149 9.24 14.67 -5.07
CA GLU A 149 9.05 15.89 -4.27
C GLU A 149 8.91 17.17 -5.12
N GLN A 150 8.63 17.05 -6.42
CA GLN A 150 8.56 18.19 -7.33
C GLN A 150 7.48 17.99 -8.40
N LEU A 151 6.28 18.51 -8.13
CA LEU A 151 5.39 19.17 -9.10
C LEU A 151 4.56 20.24 -8.39
#